data_AF-A0A925L3Q7-F1
#
_entry.id   AF-A0A925L3Q7-F1
#
_cell.length_a   1.000
_cell.length_b   1.000
_cell.length_c   1.000
_cell.angle_alpha   90.00
_cell.angle_beta   90.00
_cell.angle_gamma   90.00
#
_symmetry.space_group_name_H-M   'P 1'
#
loop_
_entity.id
_entity.type
_entity.pdbx_description
1 polymer ?
#
loop_
_entity_poly.entity_id
_entity_poly.type
_entity_poly.pdbx_seq_one_letter_code
_entity_poly.pdbx_strand_id
1 'polypeptide(L)' 'MSLVEQLFNVGSGMVLALIVGQLVYPLFGYQVSLADNLGLTAIFTIVSVIRGFVWRRVFNYLHHRQA' A
#
# COMPACT_ATOMS: atom_id res chain seq x y z
N MET A 1 12.19 12.63 8.28
CA MET A 1 11.51 11.40 8.76
C MET A 1 12.45 10.66 9.68
N SER A 2 12.01 10.44 10.91
CA SER A 2 12.72 9.60 11.87
C SER A 2 12.74 8.14 11.42
N LEU A 3 13.63 7.34 12.02
CA LEU A 3 13.76 5.91 11.76
C LEU A 3 12.44 5.18 12.03
N VAL A 4 11.72 5.59 13.08
CA VAL A 4 10.39 5.07 13.45
C VAL A 4 9.35 5.35 12.36
N GLU A 5 9.30 6.58 11.82
CA GLU A 5 8.38 6.91 10.72
C GLU A 5 8.67 6.09 9.45
N GLN A 6 9.95 5.87 9.15
CA GLN A 6 10.33 5.01 8.02
C GLN A 6 9.87 3.56 8.22
N LEU A 7 10.03 3.00 9.43
CA LEU A 7 9.57 1.66 9.76
C LEU A 7 8.05 1.52 9.62
N PHE A 8 7.28 2.52 10.07
CA PHE A 8 5.82 2.53 9.87
C PHE A 8 5.43 2.63 8.39
N ASN A 9 6.14 3.44 7.61
CA ASN A 9 5.88 3.58 6.18
C ASN A 9 6.16 2.27 5.42
N VAL A 10 7.29 1.61 5.68
CA VAL A 10 7.64 0.33 5.05
C VAL A 10 6.76 -0.81 5.57
N GLY A 11 6.57 -0.89 6.89
CA GLY A 11 5.78 -1.93 7.55
C GLY A 11 4.32 -1.91 7.13
N SER A 12 3.69 -0.74 7.04
CA SER A 12 2.33 -0.62 6.52
C SER A 12 2.21 -1.02 5.05
N GLY A 13 3.26 -0.76 4.24
CA GLY A 13 3.34 -1.24 2.86
C GLY A 13 3.32 -2.76 2.78
N MET A 14 4.09 -3.43 3.65
CA MET A 14 4.13 -4.89 3.72
C MET A 14 2.80 -5.50 4.16
N VAL A 15 2.16 -4.95 5.21
CA VAL A 15 0.86 -5.42 5.69
C VAL A 15 -0.21 -5.28 4.59
N LEU A 16 -0.26 -4.14 3.91
CA LEU A 16 -1.20 -3.93 2.82
C LEU A 16 -0.93 -4.86 1.65
N ALA A 17 0.34 -5.12 1.31
CA ALA A 17 0.69 -6.05 0.24
C ALA A 17 0.18 -7.47 0.52
N LEU A 18 0.30 -7.95 1.77
CA LEU A 18 -0.20 -9.25 2.18
C LEU A 18 -1.73 -9.33 2.11
N ILE A 19 -2.43 -8.30 2.59
CA ILE A 19 -3.90 -8.24 2.57
C ILE A 19 -4.40 -8.21 1.12
N VAL A 20 -3.82 -7.33 0.29
CA VAL A 20 -4.20 -7.21 -1.13
C VAL A 20 -3.92 -8.51 -1.87
N GLY A 21 -2.74 -9.12 -1.70
CA GLY A 21 -2.41 -10.40 -2.32
C GLY A 21 -3.43 -11.49 -1.95
N GLN A 22 -3.74 -11.64 -0.66
CA GLN A 22 -4.70 -12.64 -0.19
C GLN A 22 -6.11 -12.45 -0.78
N LEU A 23 -6.55 -11.20 -0.95
CA LEU A 23 -7.88 -10.88 -1.50
C LEU A 23 -7.94 -10.97 -3.02
N VAL A 24 -6.84 -10.60 -3.68
CA VAL A 24 -6.81 -10.35 -5.12
C VAL A 24 -6.31 -11.56 -5.90
N TYR A 25 -5.35 -12.34 -5.39
CA TYR A 25 -4.87 -13.55 -6.07
C TYR A 25 -5.97 -14.59 -6.33
N PRO A 26 -6.94 -14.84 -5.42
CA PRO A 26 -8.05 -15.75 -5.72
C PRO A 26 -8.94 -15.28 -6.88
N LEU A 27 -8.99 -13.97 -7.15
CA LEU A 27 -9.82 -13.40 -8.23
C LEU A 27 -9.22 -13.62 -9.63
N PHE A 28 -7.90 -13.83 -9.72
CA PHE A 28 -7.18 -13.98 -10.99
C PHE A 28 -6.95 -15.45 -11.41
N GLY A 29 -7.26 -16.43 -10.55
CA GLY A 29 -7.15 -17.86 -10.88
C GLY A 29 -5.70 -18.38 -11.01
N TYR A 30 -5.56 -19.65 -11.39
CA TYR A 30 -4.27 -20.38 -11.40
C TYR A 30 -3.36 -20.04 -12.61
N GLN A 31 -3.93 -19.57 -13.72
CA GLN A 31 -3.17 -19.17 -14.90
C GLN A 31 -3.28 -17.66 -15.08
N VAL A 32 -2.27 -16.96 -14.56
CA VAL A 32 -2.19 -15.51 -14.65
C VAL A 32 -1.79 -15.14 -16.07
N SER A 33 -2.76 -14.69 -16.88
CA SER A 33 -2.49 -14.14 -18.21
C SER A 33 -1.76 -12.78 -18.09
N LEU A 34 -1.26 -12.27 -19.22
CA LEU A 34 -0.67 -10.92 -19.24
C LEU A 34 -1.68 -9.85 -18.77
N ALA A 35 -2.96 -10.01 -19.10
CA ALA A 35 -4.03 -9.11 -18.69
C ALA A 35 -4.28 -9.18 -17.17
N ASP A 36 -4.18 -10.36 -16.57
CA ASP A 36 -4.34 -10.55 -15.14
C ASP A 36 -3.19 -9.91 -14.35
N ASN A 37 -1.96 -10.03 -14.84
CA ASN A 37 -0.80 -9.34 -14.27
C ASN A 37 -0.94 -7.81 -14.34
N LEU A 38 -1.49 -7.28 -15.43
CA LEU A 38 -1.78 -5.85 -15.55
C LEU A 38 -2.84 -5.39 -14.53
N GLY A 39 -3.93 -6.16 -14.38
CA GLY A 39 -4.96 -5.89 -13.38
C GLY A 39 -4.42 -5.93 -11.95
N LEU A 40 -3.63 -6.94 -11.62
CA LEU A 40 -2.97 -7.08 -10.32
C LEU A 40 -2.04 -5.88 -10.04
N THR A 41 -1.20 -5.52 -11.02
CA THR A 41 -0.28 -4.39 -10.90
C THR A 41 -1.04 -3.07 -10.73
N ALA A 42 -2.16 -2.88 -11.42
CA ALA A 42 -3.01 -1.70 -11.28
C ALA A 42 -3.59 -1.60 -9.85
N ILE A 43 -4.08 -2.71 -9.28
CA ILE A 43 -4.60 -2.73 -7.91
C ILE A 43 -3.50 -2.38 -6.90
N PHE A 44 -2.33 -3.03 -7.01
CA PHE A 44 -1.18 -2.72 -6.14
C PHE A 44 -0.74 -1.25 -6.27
N THR A 45 -0.79 -0.70 -7.49
CA THR A 45 -0.47 0.71 -7.74
C THR A 45 -1.45 1.64 -7.05
N ILE A 46 -2.77 1.42 -7.21
CA ILE A 46 -3.81 2.21 -6.55
C ILE A 46 -3.62 2.18 -5.03
N VAL A 47 -3.42 1.00 -4.45
CA VAL A 47 -3.19 0.85 -3.01
C VAL A 47 -1.93 1.59 -2.57
N SER A 48 -0.85 1.52 -3.34
CA SER A 48 0.40 2.23 -3.05
C SER A 48 0.22 3.74 -3.05
N VAL A 49 -0.54 4.29 -4.02
CA VAL A 49 -0.87 5.71 -4.11
C VAL A 49 -1.73 6.15 -2.92
N ILE A 50 -2.80 5.41 -2.61
CA ILE A 50 -3.69 5.71 -1.47
C ILE A 50 -2.89 5.73 -0.16
N ARG A 51 -2.07 4.71 0.09
CA ARG A 51 -1.20 4.64 1.28
C ARG A 51 -0.31 5.87 1.38
N GLY A 52 0.34 6.26 0.28
CA GLY A 52 1.18 7.45 0.23
C GLY A 52 0.44 8.75 0.54
N PHE A 53 -0.84 8.87 0.16
CA PHE A 53 -1.70 9.99 0.55
C PHE A 53 -2.09 9.95 2.04
N VAL A 54 -2.47 8.76 2.55
CA VAL A 54 -2.84 8.58 3.96
C VAL A 54 -1.68 8.94 4.88
N TRP A 55 -0.48 8.42 4.63
CA TRP A 55 0.69 8.76 5.45
C TRP A 55 1.07 10.24 5.39
N ARG A 56 1.00 10.87 4.21
CA ARG A 56 1.21 12.32 4.10
C ARG A 56 0.23 13.09 4.97
N ARG A 57 -1.05 12.68 5.03
CA ARG A 57 -2.07 13.34 5.84
C ARG A 57 -1.91 13.05 7.33
N VAL A 58 -1.58 11.83 7.71
CA VAL A 58 -1.29 11.43 9.10
C VAL A 58 -0.08 12.18 9.64
N PHE A 59 1.04 12.19 8.90
CA PHE A 59 2.24 12.92 9.32
C PHE A 59 2.03 14.44 9.32
N ASN A 60 1.30 15.00 8.36
CA ASN A 60 0.94 16.41 8.42
C ASN A 60 0.10 16.74 9.66
N TYR A 61 -0.87 15.91 10.03
CA TYR A 61 -1.68 16.11 11.24
C TYR A 61 -0.86 15.95 12.52
N LEU A 62 0.04 14.96 12.58
CA LEU A 62 0.93 14.74 13.72
C LEU A 62 1.93 15.88 13.91
N HIS A 63 2.53 16.41 12.83
CA HIS A 63 3.43 17.55 12.91
C HIS A 63 2.68 18.87 13.21
N HIS A 64 1.43 19.03 12.77
CA HIS A 64 0.64 20.22 13.14
C HIS A 64 0.25 20.27 14.62
N ARG A 65 0.28 19.13 15.33
CA ARG A 65 0.10 19.08 16.80
C ARG A 65 1.36 19.46 17.59
N GLN A 66 2.48 19.74 16.95
CA GLN A 66 3.74 20.13 17.59
C GLN A 66 4.07 21.63 17.43
N ALA A 67 3.17 22.45 16.89
CA ALA A 67 3.29 23.91 16.81
C ALA A 67 2.38 24.60 17.85
#